data_AF-A0A3G3E155-F1
#
_entry.id   AF-A0A3G3E155-F1
#
_cell.length_a   1.000
_cell.length_b   1.000
_cell.length_c   1.000
_cell.angle_alpha   90.00
_cell.angle_beta   90.00
_cell.angle_gamma   90.00
#
_symmetry.space_group_name_H-M   'P 1'
#
loop_
_entity.id
_entity.type
_entity.pdbx_description
1 polymer ?
#
loop_
_entity_poly.entity_id
_entity_poly.type
_entity_poly.pdbx_seq_one_letter_code
_entity_poly.pdbx_strand_id
1 'polypeptide(L)'
;MSFSQAVSGLNAAATNLDVIGNNIANSATYGFKSGTASFADMFAGSKVGLGVKVAGITQDFTDGTTTNTGRGLDVAISQNGFFRLVDSNGSVFYSRNGQFKLDENRNLVNMQGMQLTGYPATGTPPTIQQGANPAPITIPNTLMAAKSTTTASMQINLNSTDPVPSKTPFSVSDADSYNKKGTVTVYDSQGNAHDMNVYFVKTKDNEWAVYTHDSSDPAATAPTTASTTLKFNENGILESGGTVNITTGTINGATAATFSLSFLNSMQQNTGANNIVATNQNGYKPGDLVSYQINNDGTVVGNYSNEQEQVLGQIVLANFANNEGLASQGDNVWAATQASGVALLGTAGSGNFGKLTNGALEASNVDLSKELVNMIVAQRNYQSNAQTIKTQDQILNTLVNLR
;
A
#
# COMPACT_ATOMS: atom_id res chain seq x y z
N MET A 1 -41.08 6.42 -46.93
CA MET A 1 -40.44 6.87 -45.68
C MET A 1 -41.45 7.67 -44.89
N SER A 2 -41.73 7.27 -43.66
CA SER A 2 -42.63 8.00 -42.75
C SER A 2 -41.86 9.12 -42.06
N PHE A 3 -42.50 10.25 -41.77
CA PHE A 3 -41.95 11.33 -40.93
C PHE A 3 -41.39 10.79 -39.60
N SER A 4 -42.05 9.78 -39.02
CA SER A 4 -41.60 9.12 -37.79
C SER A 4 -40.24 8.43 -37.90
N GLN A 5 -39.88 7.88 -39.07
CA GLN A 5 -38.58 7.22 -39.27
C GLN A 5 -37.45 8.25 -39.25
N ALA A 6 -37.63 9.38 -39.92
CA ALA A 6 -36.64 10.46 -39.98
C ALA A 6 -36.45 11.14 -38.60
N VAL A 7 -37.54 11.35 -37.84
CA VAL A 7 -37.47 11.87 -36.46
C VAL A 7 -36.74 10.90 -35.54
N SER A 8 -37.02 9.59 -35.63
CA SER A 8 -36.33 8.58 -34.82
C SER A 8 -34.82 8.53 -35.09
N GLY A 9 -34.42 8.62 -36.36
CA GLY A 9 -33.02 8.69 -36.76
C GLY A 9 -32.33 9.98 -36.32
N LEU A 10 -33.05 11.11 -36.35
CA LEU A 10 -32.53 12.39 -35.88
C LEU A 10 -32.25 12.37 -34.38
N ASN A 11 -33.20 11.85 -33.58
CA ASN A 11 -33.02 11.71 -32.13
C ASN A 11 -31.87 10.76 -31.79
N ALA A 12 -31.77 9.61 -32.47
CA ALA A 12 -30.66 8.67 -32.27
C ALA A 12 -29.30 9.30 -32.62
N ALA A 13 -29.22 10.07 -33.71
CA ALA A 13 -28.01 10.79 -34.09
C ALA A 13 -27.65 11.89 -33.07
N ALA A 14 -28.64 12.59 -32.51
CA ALA A 14 -28.43 13.60 -31.47
C ALA A 14 -27.82 12.97 -30.20
N THR A 15 -28.40 11.88 -29.70
CA THR A 15 -27.83 11.17 -28.54
C THR A 15 -26.42 10.64 -28.82
N ASN A 16 -26.13 10.19 -30.04
CA ASN A 16 -24.77 9.80 -30.40
C ASN A 16 -23.78 10.97 -30.34
N LEU A 17 -24.20 12.14 -30.83
CA LEU A 17 -23.40 13.36 -30.75
C LEU A 17 -23.16 13.77 -29.29
N ASP A 18 -24.14 13.62 -28.42
CA ASP A 18 -24.00 13.91 -26.99
C ASP A 18 -22.98 12.98 -26.32
N VAL A 19 -23.02 11.68 -26.63
CA VAL A 19 -22.06 10.70 -26.11
C VAL A 19 -20.63 10.99 -26.60
N ILE A 20 -20.46 11.24 -27.90
CA ILE A 20 -19.16 11.61 -28.47
C ILE A 20 -18.66 12.94 -27.88
N GLY A 21 -19.53 13.93 -27.74
CA GLY A 21 -19.22 15.21 -27.10
C GLY A 21 -18.74 15.03 -25.67
N ASN A 22 -19.41 14.16 -24.90
CA ASN A 22 -19.00 13.84 -23.54
C ASN A 22 -17.66 13.10 -23.47
N ASN A 23 -17.39 12.17 -24.39
CA ASN A 23 -16.09 11.49 -24.48
C ASN A 23 -14.96 12.49 -24.76
N ILE A 24 -15.16 13.38 -25.73
CA ILE A 24 -14.17 14.41 -26.09
C ILE A 24 -13.92 15.36 -24.93
N ALA A 25 -14.99 15.83 -24.27
CA ALA A 25 -14.90 16.73 -23.12
C ALA A 25 -14.11 16.12 -21.95
N ASN A 26 -14.22 14.81 -21.74
CA ASN A 26 -13.55 14.09 -20.66
C ASN A 26 -12.26 13.37 -21.09
N SER A 27 -11.73 13.66 -22.28
CA SER A 27 -10.50 13.02 -22.77
C SER A 27 -9.27 13.28 -21.88
N ALA A 28 -9.26 14.38 -21.13
CA ALA A 28 -8.21 14.71 -20.16
C ALA A 28 -8.54 14.29 -18.71
N THR A 29 -9.71 13.72 -18.46
CA THR A 29 -10.15 13.30 -17.12
C THR A 29 -9.52 11.95 -16.75
N TYR A 30 -8.76 11.91 -15.66
CA TYR A 30 -8.15 10.67 -15.17
C TYR A 30 -9.21 9.64 -14.75
N GLY A 31 -8.96 8.37 -15.09
CA GLY A 31 -9.86 7.25 -14.82
C GLY A 31 -11.18 7.29 -15.60
N PHE A 32 -11.37 8.24 -16.54
CA PHE A 32 -12.56 8.26 -17.39
C PHE A 32 -12.55 7.10 -18.38
N LYS A 33 -13.73 6.50 -18.55
CA LYS A 33 -13.98 5.43 -19.52
C LYS A 33 -14.85 6.00 -20.63
N SER A 34 -14.57 5.70 -21.89
CA SER A 34 -15.40 6.17 -22.99
C SER A 34 -16.75 5.45 -22.99
N GLY A 35 -17.78 6.12 -23.51
CA GLY A 35 -19.09 5.52 -23.73
C GLY A 35 -19.41 5.41 -25.23
N THR A 36 -20.15 4.38 -25.63
CA THR A 36 -20.65 4.23 -27.00
C THR A 36 -22.16 4.05 -27.00
N ALA A 37 -22.87 4.81 -27.83
CA ALA A 37 -24.30 4.63 -28.04
C ALA A 37 -24.55 3.40 -28.94
N SER A 38 -25.35 2.45 -28.45
CA SER A 38 -25.80 1.30 -29.23
C SER A 38 -27.19 1.56 -29.80
N PHE A 39 -27.39 1.22 -31.08
CA PHE A 39 -28.68 1.40 -31.76
C PHE A 39 -29.37 0.06 -31.99
N ALA A 40 -30.69 0.07 -31.92
CA ALA A 40 -31.54 -1.05 -32.32
C ALA A 40 -32.60 -0.57 -33.30
N ASP A 41 -33.07 -1.48 -34.15
CA ASP A 41 -34.22 -1.20 -34.99
C ASP A 41 -35.50 -1.08 -34.15
N MET A 42 -36.47 -0.35 -34.67
CA MET A 42 -37.81 -0.32 -34.12
C MET A 42 -38.67 -1.30 -34.93
N PHE A 43 -38.78 -2.54 -34.43
CA PHE A 43 -39.59 -3.58 -35.06
C PHE A 43 -41.05 -3.51 -34.59
N ALA A 44 -41.98 -3.47 -35.55
CA ALA A 44 -43.43 -3.49 -35.29
C ALA A 44 -44.19 -4.32 -36.33
N GLY A 45 -43.65 -5.48 -36.72
CA GLY A 45 -44.34 -6.41 -37.63
C GLY A 45 -44.53 -5.91 -39.08
N SER A 46 -43.94 -4.77 -39.44
CA SER A 46 -43.97 -4.21 -40.81
C SER A 46 -42.74 -4.65 -41.61
N LYS A 47 -42.95 -5.08 -42.87
CA LYS A 47 -41.86 -5.47 -43.81
C LYS A 47 -40.88 -4.33 -44.13
N VAL A 48 -41.19 -3.08 -43.75
CA VAL A 48 -40.43 -1.87 -44.13
C VAL A 48 -39.69 -1.24 -42.93
N GLY A 49 -39.91 -1.71 -41.69
CA GLY A 49 -39.31 -1.16 -40.46
C GLY A 49 -39.86 0.22 -40.03
N LEU A 50 -39.77 0.59 -38.76
CA LEU A 50 -40.29 1.89 -38.25
C LEU A 50 -39.21 2.91 -37.86
N GLY A 51 -37.94 2.62 -38.10
CA GLY A 51 -36.82 3.51 -37.79
C GLY A 51 -35.88 2.89 -36.76
N VAL A 52 -35.18 3.74 -36.00
CA VAL A 52 -34.12 3.33 -35.06
C VAL A 52 -34.35 3.94 -33.68
N LYS A 53 -33.87 3.27 -32.64
CA LYS A 53 -33.82 3.79 -31.27
C LYS A 53 -32.45 3.54 -30.66
N VAL A 54 -32.09 4.33 -29.64
CA VAL A 54 -30.94 4.04 -28.80
C VAL A 54 -31.31 2.89 -27.86
N ALA A 55 -30.59 1.78 -27.96
CA ALA A 55 -30.78 0.60 -27.12
C ALA A 55 -30.15 0.79 -25.73
N GLY A 56 -29.06 1.55 -25.65
CA GLY A 56 -28.36 1.89 -24.42
C GLY A 56 -27.04 2.59 -24.72
N ILE A 57 -26.38 3.06 -23.66
CA ILE A 57 -25.01 3.55 -23.70
C ILE A 57 -24.18 2.53 -22.94
N THR A 58 -23.19 1.94 -23.62
CA THR A 58 -22.27 0.97 -23.02
C THR A 58 -20.96 1.69 -22.75
N GLN A 59 -20.37 1.46 -21.58
CA GLN A 59 -19.06 1.99 -21.29
C GLN A 59 -18.00 1.15 -22.00
N ASP A 60 -16.76 1.61 -22.03
CA ASP A 60 -15.62 0.80 -22.42
C ASP A 60 -14.61 0.84 -21.27
N PHE A 61 -14.48 -0.27 -20.53
CA PHE A 61 -13.55 -0.42 -19.42
C PHE A 61 -12.13 -0.85 -19.82
N THR A 62 -11.75 -0.74 -21.10
CA THR A 62 -10.35 -0.88 -21.52
C THR A 62 -9.45 0.11 -20.80
N ASP A 63 -8.20 -0.28 -20.58
CA ASP A 63 -7.25 0.50 -19.79
C ASP A 63 -6.80 1.76 -20.54
N GLY A 64 -6.68 2.87 -19.81
CA GLY A 64 -6.04 4.08 -20.30
C GLY A 64 -4.52 4.01 -20.19
N THR A 65 -3.83 4.99 -20.77
CA THR A 65 -2.36 5.10 -20.60
C THR A 65 -2.03 5.56 -19.17
N THR A 66 -0.98 5.02 -18.58
CA THR A 66 -0.51 5.45 -17.26
C THR A 66 0.45 6.63 -17.40
N THR A 67 0.19 7.73 -16.71
CA THR A 67 1.02 8.94 -16.68
C THR A 67 1.62 9.14 -15.29
N ASN A 68 2.93 9.38 -15.21
CA ASN A 68 3.61 9.67 -13.94
C ASN A 68 3.30 11.11 -13.50
N THR A 69 2.90 11.30 -12.24
CA THR A 69 2.61 12.61 -11.64
C THR A 69 3.63 13.00 -10.57
N GLY A 70 4.40 12.04 -10.04
CA GLY A 70 5.35 12.25 -8.95
C GLY A 70 4.72 12.47 -7.57
N ARG A 71 3.39 12.39 -7.43
CA ARG A 71 2.70 12.51 -6.13
C ARG A 71 2.47 11.13 -5.51
N GLY A 72 2.99 10.88 -4.32
CA GLY A 72 2.93 9.55 -3.69
C GLY A 72 1.53 9.02 -3.29
N LEU A 73 0.48 9.83 -3.45
CA LEU A 73 -0.93 9.41 -3.26
C LEU A 73 -1.69 9.25 -4.57
N ASP A 74 -1.06 9.59 -5.70
CA ASP A 74 -1.59 9.30 -7.01
C ASP A 74 -1.18 7.87 -7.36
N VAL A 75 -2.18 7.00 -7.48
CA VAL A 75 -1.98 5.57 -7.72
C VAL A 75 -2.82 5.10 -8.89
N ALA A 76 -2.22 4.41 -9.84
CA ALA A 76 -2.95 3.77 -10.92
C ALA A 76 -3.00 2.25 -10.71
N ILE A 77 -4.08 1.64 -11.15
CA ILE A 77 -4.22 0.18 -11.17
C ILE A 77 -3.68 -0.26 -12.54
N SER A 78 -2.66 -1.10 -12.56
CA SER A 78 -2.31 -1.80 -13.79
C SER A 78 -3.35 -2.89 -14.02
N GLN A 79 -3.87 -3.03 -15.24
CA GLN A 79 -4.87 -4.04 -15.60
C GLN A 79 -6.23 -3.85 -14.89
N ASN A 80 -6.91 -4.95 -14.60
CA ASN A 80 -8.28 -4.94 -14.12
C ASN A 80 -8.38 -4.75 -12.60
N GLY A 81 -9.52 -4.19 -12.19
CA GLY A 81 -9.85 -3.86 -10.81
C GLY A 81 -10.35 -2.42 -10.67
N PHE A 82 -10.95 -2.14 -9.53
CA PHE A 82 -11.41 -0.81 -9.12
C PHE A 82 -10.99 -0.58 -7.67
N PHE A 83 -10.65 0.66 -7.34
CA PHE A 83 -10.57 1.11 -5.96
C PHE A 83 -11.96 1.06 -5.34
N ARG A 84 -12.03 0.62 -4.07
CA ARG A 84 -13.26 0.61 -3.29
C ARG A 84 -13.31 1.85 -2.38
N LEU A 85 -14.33 2.66 -2.58
CA LEU A 85 -14.57 3.92 -1.89
C LEU A 85 -15.84 3.82 -1.04
N VAL A 86 -15.93 4.61 0.02
CA VAL A 86 -17.18 4.79 0.78
C VAL A 86 -17.48 6.27 0.98
N ASP A 87 -18.76 6.63 0.93
CA ASP A 87 -19.21 7.96 1.31
C ASP A 87 -19.39 8.07 2.84
N SER A 88 -19.77 9.26 3.31
CA SER A 88 -20.06 9.51 4.72
C SER A 88 -21.26 8.73 5.26
N ASN A 89 -22.14 8.22 4.38
CA ASN A 89 -23.29 7.39 4.75
C ASN A 89 -22.93 5.89 4.81
N GLY A 90 -21.70 5.51 4.43
CA GLY A 90 -21.23 4.13 4.37
C GLY A 90 -21.63 3.36 3.11
N SER A 91 -22.20 4.05 2.10
CA SER A 91 -22.48 3.47 0.79
C SER A 91 -21.18 3.25 0.01
N VAL A 92 -21.09 2.12 -0.68
CA VAL A 92 -19.86 1.66 -1.34
C VAL A 92 -19.89 2.02 -2.81
N PHE A 93 -18.78 2.59 -3.27
CA PHE A 93 -18.56 3.00 -4.64
C PHE A 93 -17.24 2.48 -5.19
N TYR A 94 -17.10 2.52 -6.51
CA TYR A 94 -15.96 1.96 -7.22
C TYR A 94 -15.40 2.97 -8.21
N SER A 95 -14.08 3.10 -8.29
CA SER A 95 -13.45 3.99 -9.26
C SER A 95 -12.10 3.45 -9.71
N ARG A 96 -11.73 3.76 -10.96
CA ARG A 96 -10.36 3.60 -11.47
C ARG A 96 -9.50 4.82 -11.12
N ASN A 97 -10.14 5.90 -10.68
CA ASN A 97 -9.46 7.15 -10.47
C ASN A 97 -8.75 7.16 -9.12
N GLY A 98 -7.42 7.25 -9.16
CA GLY A 98 -6.59 7.15 -7.97
C GLY A 98 -5.95 8.45 -7.52
N GLN A 99 -6.61 9.60 -7.74
CA GLN A 99 -6.21 10.85 -7.09
C GLN A 99 -6.71 10.87 -5.66
N PHE A 100 -5.83 10.50 -4.73
CA PHE A 100 -6.13 10.59 -3.31
C PHE A 100 -5.41 11.77 -2.65
N LYS A 101 -6.02 12.29 -1.60
CA LYS A 101 -5.42 13.25 -0.68
C LYS A 101 -5.73 12.83 0.74
N LEU A 102 -4.89 13.29 1.65
CA LEU A 102 -5.05 13.04 3.08
C LEU A 102 -5.92 14.17 3.66
N ASP A 103 -7.01 13.84 4.34
CA ASP A 103 -7.88 14.82 5.01
C ASP A 103 -7.45 15.12 6.47
N GLU A 104 -8.23 15.95 7.17
CA GLU A 104 -7.96 16.29 8.58
C GLU A 104 -8.10 15.07 9.52
N ASN A 105 -9.01 14.16 9.20
CA ASN A 105 -9.28 12.91 9.92
C ASN A 105 -8.26 11.80 9.62
N ARG A 106 -7.21 12.11 8.86
CA ARG A 106 -6.16 11.18 8.45
C ARG A 106 -6.62 10.09 7.49
N ASN A 107 -7.76 10.26 6.83
CA ASN A 107 -8.24 9.35 5.80
C ASN A 107 -7.70 9.72 4.43
N LEU A 108 -7.53 8.70 3.58
CA LEU A 108 -7.32 8.91 2.15
C LEU A 108 -8.67 9.14 1.48
N VAL A 109 -8.88 10.35 0.97
CA VAL A 109 -10.12 10.75 0.31
C VAL A 109 -9.87 11.13 -1.14
N ASN A 110 -10.84 10.91 -2.01
CA ASN A 110 -10.83 11.40 -3.37
C ASN A 110 -11.31 12.87 -3.45
N MET A 111 -11.48 13.41 -4.66
CA MET A 111 -11.93 14.80 -4.85
C MET A 111 -13.35 15.06 -4.31
N GLN A 112 -14.23 14.06 -4.32
CA GLN A 112 -15.60 14.15 -3.81
C GLN A 112 -15.69 13.94 -2.28
N GLY A 113 -14.57 13.65 -1.61
CA GLY A 113 -14.54 13.38 -0.17
C GLY A 113 -14.89 11.93 0.22
N MET A 114 -15.05 11.02 -0.75
CA MET A 114 -15.23 9.60 -0.45
C MET A 114 -13.90 8.99 0.01
N GLN A 115 -13.97 8.14 1.01
CA GLN A 115 -12.81 7.53 1.67
C GLN A 115 -12.41 6.23 0.97
N LEU A 116 -11.12 6.10 0.65
CA LEU A 116 -10.51 4.88 0.16
C LEU A 116 -10.51 3.82 1.27
N THR A 117 -10.91 2.60 0.91
CA THR A 117 -11.02 1.51 1.88
C THR A 117 -9.99 0.40 1.67
N GLY A 118 -9.74 -0.34 2.74
CA GLY A 118 -8.82 -1.46 2.73
C GLY A 118 -8.82 -2.22 4.05
N TYR A 119 -7.93 -3.19 4.17
CA TYR A 119 -7.76 -3.97 5.39
C TYR A 119 -6.92 -3.18 6.40
N PRO A 120 -7.36 -3.12 7.67
CA PRO A 120 -6.61 -2.42 8.71
C PRO A 120 -5.36 -3.19 9.12
N ALA A 121 -4.37 -2.45 9.62
CA ALA A 121 -3.24 -3.02 10.34
C ALA A 121 -3.54 -3.05 11.85
N THR A 122 -3.27 -4.17 12.52
CA THR A 122 -3.47 -4.31 13.98
C THR A 122 -2.32 -5.09 14.63
N GLY A 123 -2.17 -4.98 15.95
CA GLY A 123 -1.11 -5.63 16.70
C GLY A 123 0.17 -4.79 16.83
N THR A 124 1.21 -5.38 17.42
CA THR A 124 2.52 -4.74 17.63
C THR A 124 3.63 -5.79 17.43
N PRO A 125 4.38 -5.77 16.32
CA PRO A 125 4.28 -4.82 15.20
C PRO A 125 2.92 -4.93 14.46
N PRO A 126 2.42 -3.83 13.88
CA PRO A 126 1.18 -3.87 13.09
C PRO A 126 1.30 -4.86 11.93
N THR A 127 0.27 -5.67 11.73
CA THR A 127 0.15 -6.61 10.61
C THR A 127 -1.23 -6.48 9.96
N ILE A 128 -1.31 -6.71 8.66
CA ILE A 128 -2.56 -6.58 7.90
C ILE A 128 -3.51 -7.72 8.23
N GLN A 129 -4.75 -7.37 8.62
CA GLN A 129 -5.81 -8.33 8.84
C GLN A 129 -6.69 -8.50 7.60
N GLN A 130 -6.23 -9.29 6.63
CA GLN A 130 -6.97 -9.55 5.37
C GLN A 130 -8.34 -10.24 5.58
N GLY A 131 -8.57 -10.86 6.74
CA GLY A 131 -9.86 -11.46 7.11
C GLY A 131 -10.87 -10.47 7.71
N ALA A 132 -10.46 -9.23 7.99
CA ALA A 132 -11.37 -8.20 8.50
C ALA A 132 -12.21 -7.60 7.36
N ASN A 133 -13.31 -6.93 7.70
CA ASN A 133 -14.05 -6.16 6.70
C ASN A 133 -13.26 -4.92 6.29
N PRO A 134 -13.28 -4.52 5.01
CA PRO A 134 -12.61 -3.30 4.58
C PRO A 134 -13.19 -2.05 5.26
N ALA A 135 -12.31 -1.26 5.83
CA ALA A 135 -12.60 0.00 6.49
C ALA A 135 -11.84 1.16 5.80
N PRO A 136 -12.20 2.42 6.04
CA PRO A 136 -11.42 3.56 5.57
C PRO A 136 -9.95 3.43 5.97
N ILE A 137 -9.05 3.63 5.00
CA ILE A 137 -7.61 3.68 5.28
C ILE A 137 -7.31 4.95 6.06
N THR A 138 -6.59 4.79 7.17
CA THR A 138 -6.08 5.89 7.99
C THR A 138 -4.57 5.92 7.94
N ILE A 139 -3.99 7.11 7.85
CA ILE A 139 -2.54 7.36 7.98
C ILE A 139 -2.34 8.25 9.22
N PRO A 140 -2.31 7.68 10.43
CA PRO A 140 -2.14 8.46 11.65
C PRO A 140 -0.80 9.19 11.65
N ASN A 141 -0.77 10.41 12.17
CA ASN A 141 0.47 11.10 12.54
C ASN A 141 0.89 10.84 13.99
N THR A 142 0.27 9.86 14.64
CA THR A 142 0.69 9.42 15.96
C THR A 142 2.14 8.96 15.88
N LEU A 143 2.95 9.40 16.83
CA LEU A 143 4.31 8.91 16.96
C LEU A 143 4.29 7.38 17.09
N MET A 144 5.25 6.73 16.44
CA MET A 144 5.54 5.33 16.65
C MET A 144 6.12 5.18 18.06
N ALA A 145 5.42 4.42 18.91
CA ALA A 145 5.88 4.13 20.26
C ALA A 145 7.23 3.41 20.24
N ALA A 146 8.03 3.60 21.28
CA ALA A 146 9.23 2.81 21.49
C ALA A 146 8.89 1.32 21.58
N LYS A 147 9.83 0.47 21.17
CA LYS A 147 9.78 -0.96 21.41
C LYS A 147 10.92 -1.33 22.32
N SER A 148 10.58 -1.81 23.52
CA SER A 148 11.57 -2.39 24.43
C SER A 148 12.24 -3.59 23.77
N THR A 149 13.56 -3.67 23.87
CA THR A 149 14.31 -4.82 23.37
C THR A 149 13.92 -6.07 24.14
N THR A 150 13.65 -7.16 23.42
CA THR A 150 13.39 -8.50 23.97
C THR A 150 14.37 -9.56 23.47
N THR A 151 15.10 -9.26 22.39
CA THR A 151 16.17 -10.11 21.87
C THR A 151 17.35 -9.25 21.42
N ALA A 152 18.56 -9.68 21.75
CA ALA A 152 19.81 -9.13 21.24
C ALA A 152 20.76 -10.26 20.84
N SER A 153 21.67 -10.01 19.92
CA SER A 153 22.71 -10.94 19.52
C SER A 153 24.08 -10.27 19.42
N MET A 154 25.11 -11.03 19.75
CA MET A 154 26.50 -10.62 19.60
C MET A 154 27.30 -11.82 19.09
N GLN A 155 27.77 -11.73 17.85
CA GLN A 155 28.66 -12.72 17.26
C GLN A 155 30.11 -12.30 17.53
N ILE A 156 30.86 -13.15 18.22
CA ILE A 156 32.26 -12.90 18.56
C ILE A 156 33.19 -14.02 18.07
N ASN A 157 34.38 -13.64 17.63
CA ASN A 157 35.50 -14.56 17.45
C ASN A 157 36.50 -14.34 18.60
N LEU A 158 36.71 -15.39 19.38
CA LEU A 158 37.63 -15.38 20.52
C LEU A 158 38.92 -16.11 20.15
N ASN A 159 40.06 -15.59 20.58
CA ASN A 159 41.37 -16.20 20.37
C ASN A 159 41.65 -17.24 21.46
N SER A 160 41.79 -18.51 21.09
CA SER A 160 42.10 -19.58 22.06
C SER A 160 43.45 -19.38 22.76
N THR A 161 44.41 -18.67 22.14
CA THR A 161 45.75 -18.44 22.72
C THR A 161 45.80 -17.32 23.74
N ASP A 162 44.69 -16.62 23.98
CA ASP A 162 44.62 -15.56 24.97
C ASP A 162 44.96 -16.09 26.38
N PRO A 163 45.65 -15.27 27.20
CA PRO A 163 45.93 -15.63 28.58
C PRO A 163 44.65 -15.55 29.42
N VAL A 164 44.59 -16.37 30.47
CA VAL A 164 43.71 -16.12 31.61
C VAL A 164 44.20 -14.83 32.28
N PRO A 165 43.37 -13.78 32.42
CA PRO A 165 43.79 -12.54 33.05
C PRO A 165 44.35 -12.77 34.45
N SER A 166 45.56 -12.26 34.73
CA SER A 166 46.20 -12.40 36.04
C SER A 166 45.59 -11.49 37.10
N LYS A 167 44.89 -10.42 36.67
CA LYS A 167 44.29 -9.43 37.54
C LYS A 167 42.85 -9.82 37.88
N THR A 168 42.58 -9.97 39.17
CA THR A 168 41.30 -10.42 39.70
C THR A 168 40.90 -9.57 40.93
N PRO A 169 39.59 -9.42 41.21
CA PRO A 169 38.44 -9.90 40.44
C PRO A 169 38.23 -9.12 39.13
N PHE A 170 37.30 -9.57 38.30
CA PHE A 170 36.83 -8.79 37.14
C PHE A 170 36.33 -7.41 37.58
N SER A 171 36.69 -6.37 36.82
CA SER A 171 36.21 -5.01 37.02
C SER A 171 36.00 -4.30 35.68
N VAL A 172 34.84 -3.63 35.54
CA VAL A 172 34.50 -2.87 34.33
C VAL A 172 35.45 -1.70 34.04
N SER A 173 36.17 -1.23 35.07
CA SER A 173 37.12 -0.11 35.00
C SER A 173 38.58 -0.55 34.89
N ASP A 174 38.87 -1.85 34.98
CA ASP A 174 40.22 -2.39 34.92
C ASP A 174 40.42 -3.19 33.64
N ALA A 175 41.05 -2.56 32.64
CA ALA A 175 41.19 -3.12 31.29
C ALA A 175 41.96 -4.45 31.24
N ASP A 176 42.85 -4.69 32.21
CA ASP A 176 43.65 -5.92 32.30
C ASP A 176 42.92 -7.06 33.03
N SER A 177 41.69 -6.82 33.51
CA SER A 177 40.86 -7.84 34.19
C SER A 177 39.93 -8.62 33.24
N TYR A 178 39.93 -8.28 31.95
CA TYR A 178 39.13 -8.95 30.91
C TYR A 178 39.88 -9.00 29.57
N ASN A 179 39.50 -9.94 28.70
CA ASN A 179 40.17 -10.17 27.41
C ASN A 179 39.56 -9.35 26.26
N LYS A 180 38.24 -9.15 26.29
CA LYS A 180 37.54 -8.36 25.28
C LYS A 180 36.30 -7.70 25.86
N LYS A 181 36.04 -6.49 25.38
CA LYS A 181 34.80 -5.73 25.61
C LYS A 181 34.06 -5.55 24.29
N GLY A 182 32.75 -5.73 24.34
CA GLY A 182 31.79 -5.38 23.30
C GLY A 182 30.70 -4.48 23.83
N THR A 183 29.93 -3.89 22.91
CA THR A 183 28.76 -3.08 23.25
C THR A 183 27.61 -3.43 22.33
N VAL A 184 26.40 -3.54 22.89
CA VAL A 184 25.14 -3.58 22.14
C VAL A 184 24.18 -2.58 22.78
N THR A 185 23.70 -1.61 22.01
CA THR A 185 22.74 -0.61 22.49
C THR A 185 21.34 -1.18 22.41
N VAL A 186 20.65 -1.26 23.54
CA VAL A 186 19.26 -1.75 23.64
C VAL A 186 18.32 -0.62 24.08
N TYR A 187 17.01 -0.84 24.00
CA TYR A 187 15.99 0.16 24.29
C TYR A 187 15.01 -0.33 25.35
N ASP A 188 14.61 0.57 26.25
CA ASP A 188 13.58 0.31 27.26
C ASP A 188 12.16 0.63 26.77
N SER A 189 11.16 0.54 27.67
CA SER A 189 9.75 0.82 27.33
C SER A 189 9.47 2.25 26.89
N GLN A 190 10.30 3.21 27.28
CA GLN A 190 10.16 4.63 26.91
C GLN A 190 11.09 5.00 25.73
N GLY A 191 11.98 4.08 25.36
CA GLY A 191 12.93 4.21 24.27
C GLY A 191 14.21 4.95 24.65
N ASN A 192 14.56 4.96 25.94
CA ASN A 192 15.90 5.37 26.36
C ASN A 192 16.90 4.32 25.85
N ALA A 193 18.07 4.78 25.43
CA ALA A 193 19.15 3.91 24.97
C ALA A 193 19.98 3.42 26.18
N HIS A 194 20.25 2.12 26.22
CA HIS A 194 21.11 1.48 27.21
C HIS A 194 22.27 0.81 26.50
N ASP A 195 23.48 1.33 26.68
CA ASP A 195 24.69 0.78 26.10
C ASP A 195 25.18 -0.40 26.96
N MET A 196 24.72 -1.60 26.61
CA MET A 196 25.06 -2.83 27.31
C MET A 196 26.47 -3.27 26.92
N ASN A 197 27.40 -3.06 27.83
CA ASN A 197 28.77 -3.51 27.71
C ASN A 197 28.85 -5.00 28.08
N VAL A 198 29.43 -5.81 27.19
CA VAL A 198 29.61 -7.26 27.36
C VAL A 198 31.10 -7.54 27.44
N TYR A 199 31.53 -8.17 28.52
CA TYR A 199 32.94 -8.43 28.82
C TYR A 199 33.18 -9.94 28.80
N PHE A 200 34.22 -10.35 28.09
CA PHE A 200 34.65 -11.74 27.96
C PHE A 200 35.95 -11.94 28.74
N VAL A 201 35.93 -12.90 29.66
CA VAL A 201 37.06 -13.23 30.53
C VAL A 201 37.37 -14.72 30.38
N LYS A 202 38.54 -15.05 29.84
CA LYS A 202 38.97 -16.45 29.74
C LYS A 202 39.21 -16.99 31.15
N THR A 203 38.59 -18.11 31.48
CA THR A 203 38.70 -18.72 32.82
C THR A 203 39.61 -19.95 32.81
N LYS A 204 39.51 -20.76 31.75
CA LYS A 204 40.38 -21.89 31.44
C LYS A 204 40.28 -22.18 29.94
N ASP A 205 40.91 -23.26 29.48
CA ASP A 205 40.83 -23.67 28.07
C ASP A 205 39.38 -23.84 27.63
N ASN A 206 39.04 -23.21 26.51
CA ASN A 206 37.73 -23.21 25.87
C ASN A 206 36.54 -22.68 26.71
N GLU A 207 36.79 -22.09 27.90
CA GLU A 207 35.74 -21.54 28.77
C GLU A 207 35.92 -20.03 29.02
N TRP A 208 34.87 -19.27 28.71
CA TRP A 208 34.86 -17.81 28.80
C TRP A 208 33.68 -17.33 29.63
N ALA A 209 33.96 -16.72 30.79
CA ALA A 209 32.95 -16.05 31.58
C ALA A 209 32.54 -14.75 30.90
N VAL A 210 31.24 -14.48 30.88
CA VAL A 210 30.65 -13.29 30.27
C VAL A 210 29.99 -12.45 31.35
N TYR A 211 30.41 -11.20 31.46
CA TYR A 211 29.79 -10.22 32.34
C TYR A 211 29.10 -9.15 31.51
N THR A 212 27.98 -8.65 32.01
CA THR A 212 27.23 -7.57 31.37
C THR A 212 27.09 -6.39 32.32
N HIS A 213 27.23 -5.18 31.80
CA HIS A 213 27.04 -3.95 32.55
C HIS A 213 26.34 -2.91 31.69
N ASP A 214 25.33 -2.27 32.24
CA ASP A 214 24.67 -1.15 31.61
C ASP A 214 25.49 0.12 31.85
N SER A 215 26.18 0.60 30.82
CA SER A 215 27.03 1.79 30.95
C SER A 215 26.27 3.11 30.88
N SER A 216 24.98 3.07 30.52
CA SER A 216 24.11 4.24 30.44
C SER A 216 23.39 4.53 31.76
N ASP A 217 23.28 3.55 32.65
CA ASP A 217 22.69 3.73 33.98
C ASP A 217 23.73 4.33 34.96
N PRO A 218 23.55 5.59 35.42
CA PRO A 218 24.49 6.24 36.32
C PRO A 218 24.53 5.64 37.73
N ALA A 219 23.54 4.80 38.09
CA ALA A 219 23.44 4.12 39.37
C ALA A 219 23.73 2.61 39.27
N ALA A 220 24.22 2.14 38.12
CA ALA A 220 24.51 0.73 37.90
C ALA A 220 25.56 0.20 38.89
N THR A 221 25.28 -0.96 39.49
CA THR A 221 26.25 -1.64 40.35
C THR A 221 27.31 -2.36 39.52
N ALA A 222 28.55 -2.38 40.01
CA ALA A 222 29.62 -3.16 39.38
C ALA A 222 29.26 -4.67 39.39
N PRO A 223 29.26 -5.35 38.24
CA PRO A 223 28.93 -6.78 38.17
C PRO A 223 30.02 -7.64 38.85
N THR A 224 29.62 -8.42 39.85
CA THR A 224 30.50 -9.35 40.58
C THR A 224 30.33 -10.81 40.19
N THR A 225 29.36 -11.12 39.32
CA THR A 225 29.03 -12.48 38.90
C THR A 225 28.82 -12.51 37.40
N ALA A 226 29.36 -13.54 36.74
CA ALA A 226 29.19 -13.73 35.30
C ALA A 226 27.72 -14.05 35.00
N SER A 227 27.17 -13.42 33.96
CA SER A 227 25.81 -13.66 33.48
C SER A 227 25.71 -15.07 32.85
N THR A 228 26.75 -15.49 32.13
CA THR A 228 26.87 -16.84 31.54
C THR A 228 28.34 -17.23 31.36
N THR A 229 28.59 -18.50 31.07
CA THR A 229 29.91 -19.01 30.67
C THR A 229 29.79 -19.69 29.31
N LEU A 230 30.46 -19.12 28.30
CA LEU A 230 30.55 -19.73 26.99
C LEU A 230 31.53 -20.90 27.02
N LYS A 231 31.11 -22.05 26.48
CA LYS A 231 31.98 -23.21 26.30
C LYS A 231 32.07 -23.58 24.84
N PHE A 232 33.29 -23.70 24.35
CA PHE A 232 33.57 -24.12 22.98
C PHE A 232 34.08 -25.56 22.98
N ASN A 233 33.73 -26.31 21.94
CA ASN A 233 34.35 -27.60 21.68
C ASN A 233 35.72 -27.42 21.01
N GLU A 234 36.39 -28.53 20.77
CA GLU A 234 37.75 -28.63 20.24
C GLU A 234 37.88 -28.11 18.81
N ASN A 235 36.75 -28.02 18.08
CA ASN A 235 36.68 -27.40 16.75
C ASN A 235 36.37 -25.89 16.83
N GLY A 236 36.32 -25.32 18.04
CA GLY A 236 36.02 -23.91 18.25
C GLY A 236 34.55 -23.55 18.12
N ILE A 237 33.64 -24.52 18.10
CA ILE A 237 32.19 -24.28 17.96
C ILE A 237 31.55 -24.14 19.34
N LEU A 238 30.66 -23.16 19.50
CA LEU A 238 29.94 -22.91 20.74
C LEU A 238 29.00 -24.10 21.07
N GLU A 239 29.24 -24.74 22.20
CA GLU A 239 28.47 -25.91 22.67
C GLU A 239 27.41 -25.53 23.71
N SER A 240 27.75 -24.63 24.66
CA SER A 240 26.84 -24.21 25.72
C SER A 240 27.09 -22.79 26.22
N GLY A 241 26.12 -22.25 26.98
CA GLY A 241 26.16 -20.88 27.50
C GLY A 241 25.79 -19.78 26.49
N GLY A 242 25.44 -20.16 25.26
CA GLY A 242 25.23 -19.24 24.15
C GLY A 242 23.98 -18.37 24.20
N THR A 243 23.12 -18.52 25.20
CA THR A 243 21.97 -17.62 25.43
C THR A 243 21.83 -17.31 26.91
N VAL A 244 21.50 -16.07 27.25
CA VAL A 244 21.32 -15.62 28.64
C VAL A 244 20.30 -14.49 28.69
N ASN A 245 19.46 -14.46 29.72
CA ASN A 245 18.52 -13.36 29.94
C ASN A 245 19.22 -12.23 30.70
N ILE A 246 19.16 -11.03 30.14
CA ILE A 246 19.77 -9.82 30.70
C ILE A 246 18.66 -8.80 30.95
N THR A 247 18.77 -8.08 32.05
CA THR A 247 17.92 -6.93 32.38
C THR A 247 18.80 -5.68 32.48
N THR A 248 18.37 -4.59 31.87
CA THR A 248 19.07 -3.30 31.92
C THR A 248 18.91 -2.63 33.30
N GLY A 249 19.62 -1.53 33.51
CA GLY A 249 19.33 -0.61 34.59
C GLY A 249 17.98 0.10 34.41
N THR A 250 17.57 0.83 35.46
CA THR A 250 16.36 1.66 35.44
C THR A 250 16.75 3.11 35.22
N ILE A 251 16.56 3.61 34.01
CA ILE A 251 16.89 5.00 33.65
C ILE A 251 15.60 5.84 33.65
N ASN A 252 15.67 7.02 34.27
CA ASN A 252 14.61 8.03 34.26
C ASN A 252 13.18 7.53 34.61
N GLY A 253 13.06 6.48 35.43
CA GLY A 253 11.78 5.93 35.89
C GLY A 253 11.07 4.99 34.90
N ALA A 254 11.68 4.71 33.73
CA ALA A 254 11.16 3.73 32.79
C ALA A 254 11.35 2.30 33.29
N THR A 255 10.49 1.37 32.86
CA THR A 255 10.68 -0.05 33.17
C THR A 255 11.86 -0.59 32.38
N ALA A 256 12.81 -1.25 33.06
CA ALA A 256 14.00 -1.82 32.44
C ALA A 256 13.65 -2.83 31.32
N ALA A 257 14.48 -2.85 30.28
CA ALA A 257 14.37 -3.85 29.22
C ALA A 257 14.87 -5.20 29.73
N THR A 258 14.10 -6.27 29.49
CA THR A 258 14.53 -7.65 29.73
C THR A 258 14.57 -8.38 28.41
N PHE A 259 15.73 -8.91 28.04
CA PHE A 259 15.96 -9.52 26.73
C PHE A 259 16.83 -10.78 26.80
N SER A 260 16.65 -11.65 25.82
CA SER A 260 17.54 -12.79 25.59
C SER A 260 18.75 -12.33 24.76
N LEU A 261 19.94 -12.36 25.34
CA LEU A 261 21.21 -12.12 24.67
C LEU A 261 21.76 -13.43 24.10
N SER A 262 21.92 -13.48 22.79
CA SER A 262 22.39 -14.65 22.06
C SER A 262 23.80 -14.46 21.51
N PHE A 263 24.66 -15.45 21.73
CA PHE A 263 26.01 -15.56 21.16
C PHE A 263 26.05 -16.54 19.99
N LEU A 264 24.90 -16.81 19.36
CA LEU A 264 24.80 -17.69 18.20
C LEU A 264 25.85 -17.35 17.12
N ASN A 265 26.45 -18.38 16.52
CA ASN A 265 27.53 -18.30 15.53
C ASN A 265 28.86 -17.72 16.04
N SER A 266 29.00 -17.48 17.35
CA SER A 266 30.31 -17.21 17.94
C SER A 266 31.18 -18.46 17.90
N MET A 267 32.48 -18.25 17.75
CA MET A 267 33.46 -19.33 17.65
C MET A 267 34.77 -18.93 18.32
N GLN A 268 35.55 -19.94 18.69
CA GLN A 268 36.90 -19.76 19.18
C GLN A 268 37.89 -20.19 18.10
N GLN A 269 38.79 -19.30 17.70
CA GLN A 269 39.80 -19.55 16.68
C GLN A 269 41.10 -20.05 17.33
N ASN A 270 41.79 -20.95 16.63
CA ASN A 270 43.09 -21.49 17.06
C ASN A 270 44.17 -20.40 17.14
N THR A 271 44.07 -19.36 16.32
CA THR A 271 44.95 -18.19 16.33
C THR A 271 44.22 -17.00 15.70
N GLY A 272 44.42 -15.81 16.24
CA GLY A 272 43.74 -14.59 15.81
C GLY A 272 43.68 -13.54 16.92
N ALA A 273 42.91 -12.48 16.70
CA ALA A 273 42.62 -11.48 17.72
C ALA A 273 41.12 -11.49 18.05
N ASN A 274 40.77 -11.20 19.31
CA ASN A 274 39.37 -11.11 19.71
C ASN A 274 38.64 -10.02 18.91
N ASN A 275 37.61 -10.40 18.18
CA ASN A 275 36.85 -9.48 17.34
C ASN A 275 35.34 -9.74 17.42
N ILE A 276 34.57 -8.66 17.51
CA ILE A 276 33.10 -8.72 17.42
C ILE A 276 32.74 -8.55 15.96
N VAL A 277 32.09 -9.56 15.40
CA VAL A 277 31.76 -9.63 13.98
C VAL A 277 30.44 -8.92 13.70
N ALA A 278 29.45 -9.12 14.56
CA ALA A 278 28.12 -8.54 14.40
C ALA A 278 27.43 -8.35 15.74
N THR A 279 26.58 -7.33 15.83
CA THR A 279 25.60 -7.17 16.89
C THR A 279 24.24 -6.84 16.27
N ASN A 280 23.16 -7.27 16.90
CA ASN A 280 21.80 -6.92 16.48
C ASN A 280 20.86 -6.94 17.68
N GLN A 281 19.74 -6.24 17.59
CA GLN A 281 18.71 -6.19 18.62
C GLN A 281 17.37 -5.72 18.02
N ASN A 282 16.25 -5.98 18.69
CA ASN A 282 14.92 -5.82 18.10
C ASN A 282 14.07 -4.65 18.63
N GLY A 283 14.60 -3.83 19.52
CA GLY A 283 14.00 -2.62 20.07
C GLY A 283 14.42 -1.35 19.34
N TYR A 284 13.69 -0.26 19.58
CA TYR A 284 13.93 1.03 18.95
C TYR A 284 13.32 2.17 19.77
N LYS A 285 13.91 3.36 19.64
CA LYS A 285 13.38 4.63 20.17
C LYS A 285 12.04 5.01 19.49
N PRO A 286 11.25 5.94 20.07
CA PRO A 286 10.08 6.47 19.40
C PRO A 286 10.46 7.20 18.10
N GLY A 287 9.51 7.26 17.16
CA GLY A 287 9.71 7.92 15.88
C GLY A 287 8.50 8.75 15.48
N ASP A 288 8.75 9.94 14.93
CA ASP A 288 7.71 10.76 14.30
C ASP A 288 7.54 10.32 12.84
N LEU A 289 6.33 10.39 12.31
CA LEU A 289 6.06 10.07 10.91
C LEU A 289 6.77 11.09 9.99
N VAL A 290 7.69 10.63 9.15
CA VAL A 290 8.45 11.46 8.21
C VAL A 290 7.78 11.46 6.84
N SER A 291 7.41 10.28 6.35
CA SER A 291 6.76 10.11 5.06
C SER A 291 5.87 8.86 5.07
N TYR A 292 5.06 8.71 4.05
CA TYR A 292 4.26 7.52 3.82
C TYR A 292 4.26 7.20 2.33
N GLN A 293 4.05 5.94 2.01
CA GLN A 293 4.04 5.44 0.64
C GLN A 293 3.02 4.33 0.46
N ILE A 294 2.55 4.19 -0.77
CA ILE A 294 1.71 3.08 -1.21
C ILE A 294 2.58 2.17 -2.07
N ASN A 295 2.75 0.92 -1.65
CA ASN A 295 3.51 -0.07 -2.39
C ASN A 295 2.68 -0.68 -3.54
N ASN A 296 3.34 -1.42 -4.43
CA ASN A 296 2.70 -2.01 -5.62
C ASN A 296 1.64 -3.09 -5.34
N ASP A 297 1.60 -3.61 -4.11
CA ASP A 297 0.61 -4.58 -3.61
C ASP A 297 -0.53 -3.91 -2.83
N GLY A 298 -0.56 -2.57 -2.81
CA GLY A 298 -1.54 -1.77 -2.08
C GLY A 298 -1.26 -1.60 -0.60
N THR A 299 -0.16 -2.12 -0.06
CA THR A 299 0.21 -1.86 1.34
C THR A 299 0.59 -0.39 1.52
N VAL A 300 0.03 0.24 2.55
CA VAL A 300 0.31 1.62 2.94
C VAL A 300 1.28 1.56 4.10
N VAL A 301 2.46 2.14 3.91
CA VAL A 301 3.57 2.10 4.89
C VAL A 301 3.95 3.52 5.29
N GLY A 302 4.08 3.74 6.60
CA GLY A 302 4.65 4.95 7.18
C GLY A 302 6.13 4.75 7.50
N ASN A 303 6.96 5.71 7.11
CA ASN A 303 8.38 5.77 7.41
C ASN A 303 8.61 6.77 8.55
N TYR A 304 9.29 6.34 9.60
CA TYR A 304 9.44 7.11 10.83
C TYR A 304 10.88 7.59 11.08
N SER A 305 11.05 8.62 11.92
CA SER A 305 12.36 9.24 12.24
C SER A 305 13.30 8.38 13.10
N ASN A 306 12.85 7.17 13.48
CA ASN A 306 13.64 6.13 14.14
C ASN A 306 14.13 5.06 13.15
N GLU A 307 14.09 5.35 11.85
CA GLU A 307 14.51 4.43 10.78
C GLU A 307 13.70 3.14 10.74
N GLN A 308 12.51 3.15 11.34
CA GLN A 308 11.56 2.05 11.29
C GLN A 308 10.42 2.38 10.33
N GLU A 309 9.82 1.30 9.83
CA GLU A 309 8.66 1.33 8.96
C GLU A 309 7.49 0.64 9.67
N GLN A 310 6.28 1.17 9.53
CA GLN A 310 5.06 0.49 9.97
C GLN A 310 4.05 0.41 8.85
N VAL A 311 3.47 -0.77 8.69
CA VAL A 311 2.30 -0.94 7.84
C VAL A 311 1.07 -0.36 8.54
N LEU A 312 0.33 0.48 7.83
CA LEU A 312 -0.84 1.22 8.33
C LEU A 312 -2.15 0.61 7.83
N GLY A 313 -2.11 -0.07 6.69
CA GLY A 313 -3.24 -0.75 6.08
C GLY A 313 -2.90 -1.28 4.70
N GLN A 314 -3.85 -1.96 4.05
CA GLN A 314 -3.68 -2.43 2.68
C GLN A 314 -4.94 -2.13 1.88
N ILE A 315 -4.79 -1.39 0.79
CA ILE A 315 -5.88 -1.03 -0.12
C ILE A 315 -6.52 -2.29 -0.67
N VAL A 316 -7.85 -2.34 -0.63
CA VAL A 316 -8.63 -3.42 -1.25
C VAL A 316 -9.05 -3.00 -2.66
N LEU A 317 -8.94 -3.92 -3.60
CA LEU A 317 -9.48 -3.77 -4.94
C LEU A 317 -10.75 -4.62 -5.09
N ALA A 318 -11.63 -4.17 -5.99
CA ALA A 318 -12.86 -4.86 -6.34
C ALA A 318 -12.89 -5.17 -7.84
N ASN A 319 -13.41 -6.34 -8.20
CA ASN A 319 -13.68 -6.73 -9.58
C ASN A 319 -15.12 -7.24 -9.69
N PHE A 320 -15.68 -7.14 -10.90
CA PHE A 320 -17.05 -7.56 -11.19
C PHE A 320 -17.05 -8.61 -12.29
N ALA A 321 -18.10 -9.43 -12.33
CA ALA A 321 -18.28 -10.39 -13.42
C ALA A 321 -18.62 -9.65 -14.72
N ASN A 322 -19.38 -8.55 -14.62
CA ASN A 322 -19.78 -7.72 -15.74
C ASN A 322 -19.57 -6.23 -15.41
N ASN A 323 -18.47 -5.65 -15.90
CA ASN A 323 -18.16 -4.23 -15.66
C ASN A 323 -19.20 -3.30 -16.32
N GLU A 324 -19.73 -3.67 -17.49
CA GLU A 324 -20.76 -2.88 -18.20
C GLU A 324 -22.10 -2.80 -17.47
N GLY A 325 -22.32 -3.70 -16.50
CA GLY A 325 -23.51 -3.66 -15.65
C GLY A 325 -23.43 -2.61 -14.53
N LEU A 326 -22.29 -1.95 -14.34
CA LEU A 326 -22.13 -0.96 -13.27
C LEU A 326 -22.91 0.32 -13.59
N ALA A 327 -23.50 0.94 -12.58
CA ALA A 327 -24.21 2.21 -12.73
C ALA A 327 -23.25 3.38 -12.50
N SER A 328 -23.03 4.21 -13.53
CA SER A 328 -22.27 5.46 -13.40
C SER A 328 -22.97 6.43 -12.46
N GLN A 329 -22.23 7.00 -11.51
CA GLN A 329 -22.73 7.98 -10.53
C GLN A 329 -22.26 9.41 -10.85
N GLY A 330 -21.60 9.61 -11.99
CA GLY A 330 -20.83 10.82 -12.26
C GLY A 330 -19.43 10.75 -11.65
N ASP A 331 -18.60 11.76 -11.91
CA ASP A 331 -17.27 11.91 -11.32
C ASP A 331 -16.42 10.65 -11.35
N ASN A 332 -16.41 9.92 -12.48
CA ASN A 332 -15.63 8.68 -12.68
C ASN A 332 -15.86 7.63 -11.57
N VAL A 333 -17.08 7.59 -11.00
CA VAL A 333 -17.48 6.70 -9.91
C VAL A 333 -18.64 5.81 -10.35
N TRP A 334 -18.62 4.57 -9.86
CA TRP A 334 -19.53 3.49 -10.24
C TRP A 334 -20.13 2.83 -9.02
N ALA A 335 -21.39 2.40 -9.13
CA ALA A 335 -22.08 1.60 -8.12
C ALA A 335 -22.42 0.20 -8.66
N ALA A 336 -22.38 -0.79 -7.78
CA ALA A 336 -22.77 -2.16 -8.12
C ALA A 336 -24.28 -2.25 -8.36
N THR A 337 -24.69 -3.05 -9.35
CA THR A 337 -26.09 -3.32 -9.66
C THR A 337 -26.34 -4.83 -9.74
N GLN A 338 -27.59 -5.22 -9.94
CA GLN A 338 -27.91 -6.62 -10.23
C GLN A 338 -27.23 -7.12 -11.52
N ALA A 339 -27.07 -6.26 -12.53
CA ALA A 339 -26.49 -6.62 -13.82
C ALA A 339 -24.95 -6.74 -13.77
N SER A 340 -24.27 -6.04 -12.86
CA SER A 340 -22.82 -6.17 -12.66
C SER A 340 -22.44 -7.41 -11.86
N GLY A 341 -23.37 -7.91 -11.05
CA GLY A 341 -23.08 -8.85 -9.97
C GLY A 341 -22.48 -8.15 -8.75
N VAL A 342 -22.15 -8.95 -7.74
CA VAL A 342 -21.53 -8.48 -6.49
C VAL A 342 -20.05 -8.16 -6.70
N ALA A 343 -19.52 -7.24 -5.91
CA ALA A 343 -18.09 -6.94 -5.91
C ALA A 343 -17.30 -8.12 -5.30
N LEU A 344 -16.38 -8.68 -6.09
CA LEU A 344 -15.40 -9.62 -5.59
C LEU A 344 -14.17 -8.84 -5.13
N LEU A 345 -13.79 -8.97 -3.86
CA LEU A 345 -12.69 -8.22 -3.26
C LEU A 345 -11.39 -9.02 -3.28
N GLY A 346 -10.27 -8.30 -3.34
CA GLY A 346 -8.94 -8.87 -3.15
C GLY A 346 -7.86 -7.79 -3.08
N THR A 347 -6.60 -8.21 -3.16
CA THR A 347 -5.44 -7.34 -3.03
C THR A 347 -4.69 -7.22 -4.34
N ALA A 348 -4.05 -6.07 -4.57
CA ALA A 348 -3.32 -5.81 -5.80
C ALA A 348 -2.18 -6.82 -6.01
N GLY A 349 -1.99 -7.25 -7.26
CA GLY A 349 -0.95 -8.20 -7.66
C GLY A 349 -1.19 -9.64 -7.20
N SER A 350 -2.41 -9.99 -6.77
CA SER A 350 -2.80 -11.36 -6.40
C SER A 350 -4.12 -11.76 -7.04
N GLY A 351 -4.24 -13.01 -7.47
CA GLY A 351 -5.46 -13.52 -8.11
C GLY A 351 -5.77 -12.79 -9.41
N ASN A 352 -6.97 -12.20 -9.50
CA ASN A 352 -7.45 -11.47 -10.66
C ASN A 352 -7.24 -9.95 -10.52
N PHE A 353 -6.23 -9.48 -9.79
CA PHE A 353 -5.98 -8.05 -9.61
C PHE A 353 -4.57 -7.71 -10.07
N GLY A 354 -4.45 -6.71 -10.95
CA GLY A 354 -3.13 -6.22 -11.31
C GLY A 354 -2.48 -5.42 -10.17
N LYS A 355 -1.21 -5.07 -10.36
CA LYS A 355 -0.42 -4.31 -9.37
C LYS A 355 -0.78 -2.84 -9.39
N LEU A 356 -0.47 -2.15 -8.31
CA LEU A 356 -0.54 -0.69 -8.28
C LEU A 356 0.75 -0.07 -8.78
N THR A 357 0.64 1.01 -9.53
CA THR A 357 1.75 1.89 -9.91
C THR A 357 1.66 3.17 -9.07
N ASN A 358 2.63 3.35 -8.17
CA ASN A 358 2.71 4.51 -7.30
C ASN A 358 3.26 5.73 -8.05
N GLY A 359 2.82 6.93 -7.66
CA GLY A 359 3.24 8.18 -8.27
C GLY A 359 2.63 8.41 -9.64
N ALA A 360 1.60 7.66 -10.03
CA ALA A 360 1.06 7.66 -11.38
C ALA A 360 -0.46 7.62 -11.40
N LEU A 361 -1.04 8.11 -12.49
CA LEU A 361 -2.48 8.12 -12.74
C LEU A 361 -2.82 7.46 -14.07
N GLU A 362 -3.97 6.82 -14.14
CA GLU A 362 -4.53 6.30 -15.38
C GLU A 362 -5.26 7.43 -16.11
N ALA A 363 -4.85 7.75 -17.34
CA ALA A 363 -5.54 8.69 -18.22
C ALA A 363 -6.86 8.10 -18.74
N SER A 364 -7.65 8.91 -19.43
CA SER A 364 -8.83 8.39 -20.13
C SER A 364 -8.42 7.40 -21.23
N ASN A 365 -9.30 6.44 -21.55
CA ASN A 365 -9.13 5.57 -22.72
C ASN A 365 -9.71 6.18 -24.01
N VAL A 366 -9.99 7.50 -24.03
CA VAL A 366 -10.60 8.17 -25.18
C VAL A 366 -9.54 8.42 -26.26
N ASP A 367 -9.75 7.84 -27.44
CA ASP A 367 -9.00 8.21 -28.64
C ASP A 367 -9.66 9.42 -29.31
N LEU A 368 -9.08 10.60 -29.09
CA LEU A 368 -9.60 11.86 -29.62
C LEU A 368 -9.71 11.86 -31.16
N SER A 369 -8.77 11.21 -31.86
CA SER A 369 -8.79 11.17 -33.32
C SER A 369 -9.99 10.37 -33.82
N LYS A 370 -10.25 9.22 -33.19
CA LYS A 370 -11.41 8.38 -33.48
C LYS A 370 -12.72 9.11 -33.15
N GLU A 371 -12.79 9.78 -32.00
CA GLU A 371 -13.99 10.52 -31.60
C GLU A 371 -14.30 11.70 -32.52
N LEU A 372 -13.29 12.42 -33.01
CA LEU A 372 -13.49 13.51 -33.98
C LEU A 372 -14.02 12.99 -35.33
N VAL A 373 -13.54 11.83 -35.80
CA VAL A 373 -14.09 11.17 -36.99
C VAL A 373 -15.53 10.72 -36.75
N ASN A 374 -15.80 10.10 -35.61
CA ASN A 374 -17.16 9.70 -35.22
C ASN A 374 -18.10 10.90 -35.14
N MET A 375 -17.63 12.06 -34.66
CA MET A 375 -18.41 13.30 -34.62
C MET A 375 -18.80 13.73 -36.04
N ILE A 376 -17.87 13.71 -37.01
CA ILE A 376 -18.16 14.06 -38.40
C ILE A 376 -19.22 13.12 -39.00
N VAL A 377 -19.12 11.82 -38.72
CA VAL A 377 -20.10 10.82 -39.18
C VAL A 377 -21.47 11.08 -38.55
N ALA A 378 -21.53 11.30 -37.24
CA ALA A 378 -22.76 11.57 -36.51
C ALA A 378 -23.42 12.89 -36.97
N GLN A 379 -22.64 13.94 -37.25
CA GLN A 379 -23.12 15.20 -37.83
C GLN A 379 -23.71 15.00 -39.23
N ARG A 380 -23.05 14.23 -40.10
CA ARG A 380 -23.57 13.89 -41.44
C ARG A 380 -24.89 13.12 -41.35
N ASN A 381 -25.00 12.17 -40.42
CA ASN A 381 -26.23 11.41 -40.20
C ASN A 381 -27.36 12.32 -39.70
N TYR A 382 -27.07 13.22 -38.77
CA TYR A 382 -28.03 14.22 -38.30
C TYR A 382 -28.52 15.13 -39.44
N GLN A 383 -27.62 15.64 -40.27
CA GLN A 383 -27.95 16.47 -41.44
C GLN A 383 -28.77 15.70 -42.49
N SER A 384 -28.45 14.42 -42.74
CA SER A 384 -29.19 13.57 -43.68
C SER A 384 -30.63 13.32 -43.21
N ASN A 385 -30.81 13.03 -41.91
CA ASN A 385 -32.14 12.88 -41.32
C ASN A 385 -32.93 14.20 -41.37
N ALA A 386 -32.29 15.33 -41.07
CA ALA A 386 -32.92 16.65 -41.18
C ALA A 386 -33.34 16.99 -42.62
N GLN A 387 -32.54 16.62 -43.62
CA GLN A 387 -32.87 16.82 -45.03
C GLN A 387 -34.09 15.97 -45.46
N THR A 388 -34.22 14.76 -44.92
CA THR A 388 -35.38 13.88 -45.14
C THR A 388 -36.67 14.49 -44.56
N ILE A 389 -36.59 15.12 -43.39
CA ILE A 389 -37.71 15.85 -42.79
C ILE A 389 -38.11 17.03 -43.68
N LYS A 390 -37.13 17.83 -44.14
CA LYS A 390 -37.40 18.97 -45.03
C LYS A 390 -38.09 18.57 -46.33
N THR A 391 -37.66 17.49 -46.97
CA THR A 391 -38.30 17.03 -48.22
C THR A 391 -39.72 16.51 -47.97
N GLN A 392 -39.98 15.86 -46.84
CA GLN A 392 -41.35 15.47 -46.47
C GLN A 392 -42.24 16.68 -46.18
N ASP A 393 -41.74 17.69 -45.45
CA ASP A 393 -42.48 18.92 -45.19
C ASP A 393 -42.81 19.66 -46.50
N GLN A 394 -41.88 19.67 -47.46
CA GLN A 394 -42.13 20.22 -48.79
C GLN A 394 -43.23 19.47 -49.54
N ILE A 395 -43.25 18.14 -49.49
CA ILE A 395 -44.31 17.32 -50.11
C ILE A 395 -45.68 17.57 -49.43
N LEU A 396 -45.70 17.73 -48.11
CA LEU A 396 -46.94 18.06 -47.39
C LEU A 396 -47.45 19.44 -47.77
N ASN A 397 -46.57 20.44 -47.86
CA ASN A 397 -46.94 21.79 -48.29
C ASN A 397 -47.44 21.83 -49.74
N THR A 398 -46.84 21.07 -50.67
CA THR A 398 -47.37 20.98 -52.04
C THR A 398 -48.73 20.29 -52.08
N LEU A 399 -48.95 19.24 -51.29
CA LEU A 399 -50.27 18.60 -51.15
C LEU A 399 -51.35 19.54 -50.60
N VAL A 400 -51.00 20.37 -49.61
CA VAL A 400 -51.93 21.36 -49.03
C VAL A 400 -52.28 22.46 -50.04
N ASN A 401 -51.30 22.91 -50.84
CA ASN A 401 -51.49 23.94 -51.86
C ASN A 401 -52.14 23.42 -53.16
N LEU A 402 -52.37 22.11 -53.29
CA LEU A 402 -53.12 21.49 -54.40
C LEU A 402 -54.63 21.39 -54.13
N ARG A 403 -55.10 21.87 -52.98
CA ARG A 403 -56.51 22.16 -52.70
C ARG A 403 -56.82 23.61 -53.03
#